data_AF-A0A4C1W4M4-F1
#
_entry.id   AF-A0A4C1W4M4-F1
#
_cell.length_a   1.000
_cell.length_b   1.000
_cell.length_c   1.000
_cell.angle_alpha   90.00
_cell.angle_beta   90.00
_cell.angle_gamma   90.00
#
_symmetry.space_group_name_H-M   'P 1'
#
loop_
_entity.id
_entity.type
_entity.pdbx_description
1 polymer ?
#
loop_
_entity_poly.entity_id
_entity_poly.type
_entity_poly.pdbx_seq_one_letter_code
_entity_poly.pdbx_strand_id
1 'polypeptide(L)'
;MRHLPTRLVPVEDYDQNPPKTRTINQIHIATYNVRKLSSHDRLIELEEAIKQIKYDVIGISEVRRQGPSIEEYNNFILCYVGQTPVKYGVGFVINKLHKNNIESFTGITERVAVLNINFQGYKLTIIQAYSPTETANENEIEEFYKTLDNTLENTHNTIILMGDFNAKVGITKEVHLITKQFGYGKRNDRGQKLVDYAPGNKLTIINTCFKKNPSRRWTWRSPDATDFYKTLYSDPSQRDTIQNNNTEHDTLPHYDHIKSIDESEIIQAIKRLKLEKSPGSDNTNEALKTAYEILATPLADVFNLILQNSETPTQWSESNIILIYKKGYPKNISNCIPISLQPSLYKLFLAIINTRISPVI
;
A
#
# COMPACT_ATOMS: atom_id res chain seq x y z
N MET A 1 -44.93 10.32 -20.49
CA MET A 1 -44.22 9.03 -20.37
C MET A 1 -43.20 9.12 -19.24
N ARG A 2 -43.09 8.04 -18.48
CA ARG A 2 -42.20 7.83 -17.33
C ARG A 2 -40.72 7.87 -17.74
N HIS A 3 -39.87 8.22 -16.78
CA HIS A 3 -38.41 8.16 -16.83
C HIS A 3 -37.84 6.82 -17.32
N LEU A 4 -36.69 6.83 -18.00
CA LEU A 4 -35.34 6.51 -17.47
C LEU A 4 -34.33 6.37 -18.65
N PRO A 5 -33.01 6.39 -18.38
CA PRO A 5 -31.95 6.92 -19.22
C PRO A 5 -30.92 5.84 -19.61
N THR A 6 -29.70 6.29 -19.94
CA THR A 6 -28.43 5.59 -19.65
C THR A 6 -28.15 4.29 -20.43
N ARG A 7 -28.04 4.33 -21.76
CA ARG A 7 -27.04 3.50 -22.47
C ARG A 7 -26.89 3.73 -23.99
N LEU A 8 -25.68 3.37 -24.44
CA LEU A 8 -25.17 2.88 -25.74
C LEU A 8 -25.83 3.39 -27.04
N VAL A 9 -25.03 4.07 -27.86
CA VAL A 9 -25.38 4.44 -29.24
C VAL A 9 -24.49 3.64 -30.23
N PRO A 10 -25.04 3.11 -31.35
CA PRO A 10 -24.32 2.32 -32.35
C PRO A 10 -23.33 3.13 -33.21
N VAL A 11 -22.51 2.40 -33.98
CA VAL A 11 -21.24 2.80 -34.63
C VAL A 11 -21.31 3.93 -35.69
N GLU A 12 -22.45 4.54 -36.00
CA GLU A 12 -22.54 5.46 -37.16
C GLU A 12 -23.19 6.84 -36.94
N ASP A 13 -23.51 7.27 -35.71
CA ASP A 13 -24.01 8.64 -35.46
C ASP A 13 -22.96 9.56 -34.82
N TYR A 14 -22.72 10.73 -35.43
CA TYR A 14 -21.89 11.80 -34.88
C TYR A 14 -22.53 12.42 -33.64
N ASP A 15 -21.82 12.35 -32.51
CA ASP A 15 -22.21 12.98 -31.24
C ASP A 15 -22.29 14.51 -31.39
N GLN A 16 -23.52 15.05 -31.32
CA GLN A 16 -23.83 16.47 -31.40
C GLN A 16 -23.54 17.22 -30.08
N ASN A 17 -23.14 16.51 -29.01
CA ASN A 17 -22.69 17.08 -27.75
C ASN A 17 -21.37 16.41 -27.30
N PRO A 18 -20.26 16.63 -28.03
CA PRO A 18 -18.96 16.20 -27.54
C PRO A 18 -18.76 16.81 -26.15
N PRO A 19 -18.27 16.06 -25.15
CA PRO A 19 -18.05 16.60 -23.83
C PRO A 19 -17.15 17.83 -23.96
N LYS A 20 -17.75 19.00 -23.72
CA LYS A 20 -17.05 20.28 -23.67
C LYS A 20 -15.96 20.11 -22.63
N THR A 21 -14.72 20.08 -23.13
CA THR A 21 -13.45 20.21 -22.42
C THR A 21 -13.59 20.11 -20.91
N ARG A 22 -13.18 18.98 -20.35
CA ARG A 22 -12.86 18.91 -18.93
C ARG A 22 -11.86 20.05 -18.67
N THR A 23 -12.29 21.14 -18.05
CA THR A 23 -11.39 22.19 -17.55
C THR A 23 -10.54 21.55 -16.47
N ILE A 24 -9.40 20.97 -16.86
CA ILE A 24 -8.40 20.47 -15.92
C ILE A 24 -7.69 21.72 -15.36
N ASN A 25 -8.33 22.43 -14.44
CA ASN A 25 -7.68 23.52 -13.70
C ASN A 25 -6.69 22.98 -12.63
N GLN A 26 -6.55 21.65 -12.50
CA GLN A 26 -5.74 21.00 -11.47
C GLN A 26 -5.08 19.74 -12.03
N ILE A 27 -3.75 19.68 -11.92
CA ILE A 27 -2.93 18.52 -12.28
C ILE A 27 -2.57 17.77 -10.99
N HIS A 28 -2.75 16.45 -10.99
CA HIS A 28 -2.52 15.55 -9.87
C HIS A 28 -1.23 14.76 -10.10
N ILE A 29 -0.17 15.19 -9.43
CA ILE A 29 1.15 14.55 -9.52
C ILE A 29 1.46 13.90 -8.17
N ALA A 30 1.88 12.64 -8.21
CA ALA A 30 2.29 11.88 -7.04
C ALA A 30 3.64 11.20 -7.27
N THR A 31 4.24 10.75 -6.18
CA THR A 31 5.40 9.87 -6.21
C THR A 31 5.19 8.71 -5.23
N TYR A 32 5.58 7.50 -5.62
CA TYR A 32 5.37 6.29 -4.84
C TYR A 32 6.57 5.33 -4.97
N ASN A 33 7.20 5.02 -3.84
CA ASN A 33 8.15 3.91 -3.78
C ASN A 33 7.35 2.60 -3.70
N VAL A 34 7.32 1.85 -4.81
CA VAL A 34 6.51 0.62 -4.96
C VAL A 34 7.15 -0.59 -4.27
N ARG A 35 8.40 -0.46 -3.78
CA ARG A 35 9.25 -1.50 -3.18
C ARG A 35 9.62 -2.66 -4.11
N LYS A 36 8.68 -3.18 -4.91
CA LYS A 36 8.90 -4.22 -5.91
C LYS A 36 7.73 -4.26 -6.91
N LEU A 37 8.01 -3.98 -8.18
CA LEU A 37 7.05 -4.10 -9.29
C LEU A 37 7.49 -5.14 -10.33
N SER A 38 8.34 -6.08 -9.94
CA SER A 38 8.97 -7.02 -10.88
C SER A 38 8.04 -8.12 -11.39
N SER A 39 6.96 -8.46 -10.66
CA SER A 39 6.01 -9.51 -11.06
C SER A 39 4.71 -8.93 -11.63
N HIS A 40 4.00 -9.77 -12.38
CA HIS A 40 2.68 -9.41 -12.92
C HIS A 40 1.66 -9.15 -11.81
N ASP A 41 1.65 -9.96 -10.74
CA ASP A 41 0.73 -9.78 -9.62
C ASP A 41 0.89 -8.40 -8.95
N ARG A 42 2.13 -7.93 -8.78
CA ARG A 42 2.40 -6.59 -8.22
C ARG A 42 1.92 -5.47 -9.13
N LEU A 43 1.91 -5.70 -10.44
CA LEU A 43 1.37 -4.75 -11.39
C LEU A 43 -0.16 -4.69 -11.29
N ILE A 44 -0.84 -5.83 -11.15
CA ILE A 44 -2.30 -5.88 -10.94
C ILE A 44 -2.66 -5.17 -9.63
N GLU A 45 -1.92 -5.44 -8.54
CA GLU A 45 -2.11 -4.74 -7.27
C GLU A 45 -1.95 -3.22 -7.41
N LEU A 46 -0.93 -2.77 -8.14
CA LEU A 46 -0.73 -1.35 -8.41
C LEU A 46 -1.89 -0.78 -9.22
N GLU A 47 -2.33 -1.46 -10.28
CA GLU A 47 -3.47 -1.06 -11.10
C GLU A 47 -4.75 -0.92 -10.26
N GLU A 48 -5.02 -1.85 -9.35
CA GLU A 48 -6.19 -1.77 -8.49
C GLU A 48 -6.09 -0.63 -7.47
N ALA A 49 -4.90 -0.43 -6.89
CA ALA A 49 -4.67 0.65 -5.93
C ALA A 49 -4.83 2.04 -6.57
N ILE A 50 -4.36 2.23 -7.79
CA ILE A 50 -4.42 3.54 -8.45
C ILE A 50 -5.82 3.90 -8.97
N LYS A 51 -6.75 2.95 -9.11
CA LYS A 51 -8.16 3.23 -9.45
C LYS A 51 -8.86 4.10 -8.41
N GLN A 52 -8.43 4.03 -7.16
CA GLN A 52 -9.06 4.73 -6.04
C GLN A 52 -8.50 6.15 -5.83
N ILE A 53 -7.50 6.57 -6.60
CA ILE A 53 -6.86 7.88 -6.45
C ILE A 53 -7.00 8.69 -7.73
N LYS A 54 -7.15 10.01 -7.58
CA LYS A 54 -7.06 10.94 -8.71
C LYS A 54 -5.60 11.19 -9.00
N TYR A 55 -5.14 10.79 -10.19
CA TYR A 55 -3.78 11.02 -10.66
C TYR A 55 -3.73 11.30 -12.16
N ASP A 56 -2.77 12.13 -12.54
CA ASP A 56 -2.38 12.39 -13.92
C ASP A 56 -1.01 11.74 -14.20
N VAL A 57 -0.07 11.89 -13.26
CA VAL A 57 1.26 11.26 -13.30
C VAL A 57 1.65 10.78 -11.90
N ILE A 58 2.12 9.55 -11.80
CA ILE A 58 2.75 9.00 -10.58
C ILE A 58 4.18 8.62 -10.92
N GLY A 59 5.17 9.27 -10.35
CA GLY A 59 6.55 8.77 -10.43
C GLY A 59 6.74 7.59 -9.48
N ILE A 60 7.44 6.57 -9.93
CA ILE A 60 7.66 5.33 -9.18
C ILE A 60 9.15 5.08 -8.94
N SER A 61 9.48 4.54 -7.76
CA SER A 61 10.83 4.11 -7.37
C SER A 61 10.81 2.66 -6.88
N GLU A 62 11.95 1.97 -6.98
CA GLU A 62 12.08 0.53 -6.69
C GLU A 62 11.23 -0.36 -7.60
N VAL A 63 11.19 -0.02 -8.90
CA VAL A 63 10.48 -0.80 -9.94
C VAL A 63 11.02 -2.23 -10.03
N ARG A 64 12.35 -2.39 -9.92
CA ARG A 64 13.07 -3.68 -9.96
C ARG A 64 12.79 -4.50 -11.24
N ARG A 65 12.56 -3.82 -12.35
CA ARG A 65 12.49 -4.38 -13.70
C ARG A 65 13.75 -3.99 -14.47
N GLN A 66 14.22 -4.87 -15.33
CA GLN A 66 15.43 -4.65 -16.12
C GLN A 66 15.09 -4.03 -17.47
N GLY A 67 15.95 -3.11 -17.92
CA GLY A 67 15.84 -2.43 -19.19
C GLY A 67 14.96 -1.17 -19.13
N PRO A 68 15.17 -0.24 -20.07
CA PRO A 68 14.20 0.80 -20.35
C PRO A 68 12.99 0.19 -21.07
N SER A 69 11.78 0.57 -20.67
CA SER A 69 10.55 0.10 -21.31
C SER A 69 9.44 1.16 -21.24
N ILE A 70 8.57 1.13 -22.25
CA ILE A 70 7.31 1.88 -22.30
C ILE A 70 6.21 0.89 -22.62
N GLU A 71 5.36 0.62 -21.64
CA GLU A 71 4.31 -0.39 -21.69
C GLU A 71 2.95 0.30 -21.63
N GLU A 72 2.10 0.04 -22.62
CA GLU A 72 0.75 0.61 -22.67
C GLU A 72 -0.28 -0.39 -22.14
N TYR A 73 -1.05 0.05 -21.15
CA TYR A 73 -2.15 -0.71 -20.53
C TYR A 73 -3.50 -0.07 -20.85
N ASN A 74 -4.58 -0.66 -20.33
CA ASN A 74 -5.94 -0.18 -20.58
C ASN A 74 -6.14 1.26 -20.08
N ASN A 75 -5.64 1.58 -18.87
CA ASN A 75 -5.92 2.84 -18.19
C ASN A 75 -4.69 3.75 -18.01
N PHE A 76 -3.49 3.23 -18.23
CA PHE A 76 -2.25 3.97 -18.01
C PHE A 76 -1.14 3.53 -18.96
N ILE A 77 -0.07 4.33 -19.00
CA ILE A 77 1.20 4.04 -19.65
C ILE A 77 2.25 3.92 -18.54
N LEU A 78 3.01 2.84 -18.57
CA LEU A 78 4.10 2.58 -17.64
C LEU A 78 5.43 2.79 -18.36
N CYS A 79 6.17 3.81 -17.97
CA CYS A 79 7.53 4.06 -18.45
C CYS A 79 8.50 3.76 -17.32
N TYR A 80 9.57 2.99 -17.55
CA TYR A 80 10.60 2.77 -16.53
C TYR A 80 11.97 2.55 -17.12
N VAL A 81 12.97 2.67 -16.26
CA VAL A 81 14.35 2.27 -16.52
C VAL A 81 14.89 1.55 -15.29
N GLY A 82 15.53 0.42 -15.51
CA GLY A 82 16.33 -0.28 -14.51
C GLY A 82 17.52 -0.96 -15.17
N GLN A 83 18.65 -1.01 -14.48
CA GLN A 83 19.90 -1.53 -15.03
C GLN A 83 20.36 -2.76 -14.24
N THR A 84 20.27 -2.67 -12.92
CA THR A 84 20.65 -3.75 -12.01
C THR A 84 19.49 -4.74 -11.83
N PRO A 85 19.69 -6.04 -12.11
CA PRO A 85 18.65 -7.04 -11.93
C PRO A 85 18.07 -7.04 -10.51
N VAL A 86 16.74 -6.98 -10.41
CA VAL A 86 15.98 -7.08 -9.15
C VAL A 86 16.28 -5.96 -8.12
N LYS A 87 17.04 -4.93 -8.49
CA LYS A 87 17.32 -3.76 -7.64
C LYS A 87 16.87 -2.49 -8.33
N TYR A 88 16.67 -1.45 -7.52
CA TYR A 88 16.46 -0.07 -7.97
C TYR A 88 15.36 0.06 -9.02
N GLY A 89 15.56 0.96 -9.99
CA GLY A 89 14.63 1.25 -11.05
C GLY A 89 13.67 2.39 -10.68
N VAL A 90 13.50 3.29 -11.63
CA VAL A 90 12.61 4.45 -11.53
C VAL A 90 11.78 4.58 -12.80
N GLY A 91 10.66 5.29 -12.70
CA GLY A 91 9.76 5.44 -13.83
C GLY A 91 8.55 6.29 -13.53
N PHE A 92 7.54 6.17 -14.39
CA PHE A 92 6.28 6.86 -14.30
C PHE A 92 5.11 5.95 -14.67
N VAL A 93 4.02 6.07 -13.93
CA VAL A 93 2.68 5.65 -14.33
C VAL A 93 1.93 6.90 -14.78
N ILE A 94 1.57 6.96 -16.05
CA ILE A 94 0.94 8.13 -16.68
C ILE A 94 -0.49 7.75 -17.03
N ASN A 95 -1.46 8.57 -16.64
CA ASN A 95 -2.85 8.33 -17.01
C ASN A 95 -2.98 8.35 -18.53
N LYS A 96 -3.64 7.33 -19.12
CA LYS A 96 -3.72 7.15 -20.57
C LYS A 96 -4.39 8.31 -21.29
N LEU A 97 -5.21 9.09 -20.59
CA LEU A 97 -5.80 10.34 -21.10
C LEU A 97 -4.73 11.35 -21.58
N HIS A 98 -3.52 11.30 -21.03
CA HIS A 98 -2.42 12.20 -21.36
C HIS A 98 -1.44 11.61 -22.37
N LYS A 99 -1.76 10.49 -23.04
CA LYS A 99 -0.88 9.84 -24.01
C LYS A 99 -0.35 10.82 -25.06
N ASN A 100 -1.22 11.65 -25.62
CA ASN A 100 -0.87 12.62 -26.66
C ASN A 100 -0.20 13.89 -26.11
N ASN A 101 -0.11 14.03 -24.78
CA ASN A 101 0.55 15.15 -24.11
C ASN A 101 2.00 14.84 -23.77
N ILE A 102 2.43 13.57 -23.81
CA ILE A 102 3.80 13.15 -23.53
C ILE A 102 4.70 13.66 -24.66
N GLU A 103 5.68 14.50 -24.32
CA GLU A 103 6.70 14.97 -25.28
C GLU A 103 7.88 13.99 -25.32
N SER A 104 8.36 13.55 -24.16
CA SER A 104 9.40 12.51 -24.09
C SER A 104 9.48 11.84 -22.71
N PHE A 105 9.98 10.60 -22.72
CA PHE A 105 10.46 9.91 -21.53
C PHE A 105 11.95 9.59 -21.72
N THR A 106 12.77 9.84 -20.70
CA THR A 106 14.20 9.57 -20.74
C THR A 106 14.66 8.97 -19.42
N GLY A 107 15.15 7.73 -19.46
CA GLY A 107 15.84 7.11 -18.34
C GLY A 107 17.31 7.52 -18.31
N ILE A 108 17.70 8.41 -17.39
CA ILE A 108 19.08 8.89 -17.26
C ILE A 108 19.94 7.82 -16.61
N THR A 109 19.46 7.29 -15.49
CA THR A 109 20.02 6.13 -14.78
C THR A 109 18.89 5.31 -14.17
N GLU A 110 19.18 4.16 -13.56
CA GLU A 110 18.18 3.41 -12.78
C GLU A 110 17.73 4.12 -11.47
N ARG A 111 18.25 5.33 -11.21
CA ARG A 111 17.89 6.20 -10.09
C ARG A 111 17.29 7.54 -10.52
N VAL A 112 17.40 7.94 -11.78
CA VAL A 112 16.89 9.23 -12.27
C VAL A 112 16.20 9.02 -13.62
N ALA A 113 14.92 9.38 -13.69
CA ALA A 113 14.14 9.39 -14.93
C ALA A 113 13.42 10.72 -15.11
N VAL A 114 13.25 11.12 -16.38
CA VAL A 114 12.67 12.39 -16.78
C VAL A 114 11.45 12.12 -17.66
N LEU A 115 10.36 12.84 -17.38
CA LEU A 115 9.16 12.91 -18.20
C LEU A 115 8.93 14.38 -18.59
N ASN A 116 8.96 14.66 -19.89
CA ASN A 116 8.51 15.92 -20.45
C ASN A 116 7.08 15.75 -20.95
N ILE A 117 6.18 16.60 -20.45
CA ILE A 117 4.75 16.50 -20.73
C ILE A 117 4.16 17.90 -20.88
N ASN A 118 3.27 18.05 -21.85
CA ASN A 118 2.62 19.32 -22.18
C ASN A 118 1.15 19.28 -21.78
N PHE A 119 0.83 19.93 -20.66
CA PHE A 119 -0.55 20.08 -20.20
C PHE A 119 -1.14 21.38 -20.76
N GLN A 120 -2.01 21.27 -21.77
CA GLN A 120 -2.77 22.41 -22.31
C GLN A 120 -1.90 23.62 -22.73
N GLY A 121 -0.71 23.38 -23.28
CA GLY A 121 0.25 24.42 -23.68
C GLY A 121 1.32 24.72 -22.64
N TYR A 122 1.19 24.20 -21.42
CA TYR A 122 2.19 24.33 -20.36
C TYR A 122 3.16 23.15 -20.39
N LYS A 123 4.39 23.41 -20.82
CA LYS A 123 5.47 22.43 -20.79
C LYS A 123 6.01 22.24 -19.39
N LEU A 124 5.93 21.01 -18.90
CA LEU A 124 6.35 20.61 -17.56
C LEU A 124 7.40 19.50 -17.69
N THR A 125 8.50 19.65 -16.97
CA THR A 125 9.47 18.56 -16.76
C THR A 125 9.27 17.97 -15.38
N ILE A 126 9.03 16.66 -15.32
CA ILE A 126 8.92 15.90 -14.07
C ILE A 126 10.12 14.96 -13.98
N ILE A 127 10.92 15.10 -12.92
CA ILE A 127 12.07 14.25 -12.64
C ILE A 127 11.70 13.33 -11.47
N GLN A 128 11.73 12.02 -11.70
CA GLN A 128 11.59 11.00 -10.66
C GLN A 128 12.99 10.53 -10.24
N ALA A 129 13.31 10.72 -8.97
CA ALA A 129 14.60 10.39 -8.39
C ALA A 129 14.50 9.33 -7.29
N TYR A 130 15.52 8.48 -7.19
CA TYR A 130 15.71 7.54 -6.10
C TYR A 130 17.14 7.61 -5.56
N SER A 131 17.31 8.39 -4.49
CA SER A 131 18.61 8.62 -3.87
C SER A 131 19.22 7.31 -3.35
N PRO A 132 20.56 7.18 -3.36
CA PRO A 132 21.26 6.13 -2.64
C PRO A 132 20.80 6.01 -1.17
N THR A 133 20.86 4.80 -0.62
CA THR A 133 20.43 4.46 0.74
C THR A 133 21.39 5.03 1.78
N GLU A 134 21.03 4.95 3.08
CA GLU A 134 21.90 5.42 4.17
C GLU A 134 23.27 4.71 4.18
N THR A 135 23.34 3.47 3.69
CA THR A 135 24.57 2.66 3.58
C THR A 135 25.45 2.97 2.38
N ALA A 136 25.02 3.84 1.47
CA ALA A 136 25.78 4.19 0.27
C ALA A 136 27.04 4.99 0.63
N ASN A 137 28.14 4.67 -0.05
CA ASN A 137 29.41 5.41 0.09
C ASN A 137 29.30 6.83 -0.50
N GLU A 138 30.22 7.72 -0.14
CA GLU A 138 30.15 9.13 -0.56
C GLU A 138 30.16 9.35 -2.08
N ASN A 139 30.96 8.55 -2.81
CA ASN A 139 31.06 8.63 -4.27
C ASN A 139 29.70 8.39 -4.96
N GLU A 140 28.94 7.39 -4.53
CA GLU A 140 27.60 7.11 -5.06
C GLU A 140 26.63 8.29 -4.84
N ILE A 141 26.78 9.00 -3.73
CA ILE A 141 25.95 10.17 -3.41
C ILE A 141 26.31 11.34 -4.32
N GLU A 142 27.61 11.59 -4.49
CA GLU A 142 28.11 12.66 -5.34
C GLU A 142 27.74 12.42 -6.80
N GLU A 143 27.89 11.19 -7.29
CA GLU A 143 27.47 10.82 -8.64
C GLU A 143 25.96 11.02 -8.83
N PHE A 144 25.14 10.68 -7.83
CA PHE A 144 23.70 10.91 -7.88
C PHE A 144 23.35 12.40 -7.99
N TYR A 145 23.95 13.27 -7.17
CA TYR A 145 23.66 14.72 -7.25
C TYR A 145 24.23 15.36 -8.52
N LYS A 146 25.42 14.94 -8.98
CA LYS A 146 25.97 15.35 -10.27
C LYS A 146 25.04 14.95 -11.42
N THR A 147 24.45 13.76 -11.37
CA THR A 147 23.46 13.31 -12.35
C THR A 147 22.22 14.21 -12.32
N LEU A 148 21.74 14.61 -11.14
CA LEU A 148 20.61 15.54 -11.02
C LEU A 148 20.93 16.92 -11.59
N ASP A 149 22.12 17.48 -11.31
CA ASP A 149 22.54 18.78 -11.85
C ASP A 149 22.56 18.77 -13.39
N ASN A 150 23.23 17.79 -13.99
CA ASN A 150 23.24 17.61 -15.45
C ASN A 150 21.84 17.42 -16.02
N THR A 151 20.95 16.75 -15.27
CA THR A 151 19.56 16.53 -15.69
C THR A 151 18.79 17.85 -15.70
N LEU A 152 18.98 18.70 -14.67
CA LEU A 152 18.29 19.98 -14.51
C LEU A 152 18.66 20.99 -15.60
N GLU A 153 19.89 20.94 -16.13
CA GLU A 153 20.35 21.82 -17.22
C GLU A 153 19.52 21.71 -18.51
N ASN A 154 18.91 20.55 -18.77
CA ASN A 154 18.21 20.24 -20.03
C ASN A 154 16.68 20.20 -19.87
N THR A 155 16.13 20.96 -18.92
CA THR A 155 14.71 20.92 -18.56
C THR A 155 13.92 22.14 -19.04
N HIS A 156 12.59 22.03 -19.04
CA HIS A 156 11.71 23.18 -19.19
C HIS A 156 11.80 24.12 -17.98
N ASN A 157 11.35 25.37 -18.14
CA ASN A 157 11.33 26.36 -17.06
C ASN A 157 10.46 25.93 -15.85
N THR A 158 9.47 25.05 -16.06
CA THR A 158 8.64 24.52 -14.99
C THR A 158 9.07 23.08 -14.68
N ILE A 159 9.56 22.87 -13.47
CA ILE A 159 10.20 21.60 -13.06
C ILE A 159 9.54 21.09 -11.78
N ILE A 160 9.31 19.78 -11.73
CA ILE A 160 9.01 19.05 -10.51
C ILE A 160 10.09 18.00 -10.31
N LEU A 161 10.97 18.20 -9.33
CA LEU A 161 11.87 17.18 -8.84
C LEU A 161 11.19 16.45 -7.67
N MET A 162 10.91 15.17 -7.85
CA MET A 162 10.22 14.34 -6.85
C MET A 162 10.84 12.95 -6.76
N GLY A 163 10.41 12.19 -5.75
CA GLY A 163 10.91 10.84 -5.54
C GLY A 163 11.26 10.57 -4.08
N ASP A 164 12.04 9.50 -3.90
CA ASP A 164 12.50 9.06 -2.59
C ASP A 164 13.98 9.41 -2.41
N PHE A 165 14.22 10.46 -1.62
CA PHE A 165 15.55 10.99 -1.36
C PHE A 165 16.23 10.34 -0.16
N ASN A 166 15.61 9.36 0.51
CA ASN A 166 16.11 8.82 1.78
C ASN A 166 16.46 9.92 2.81
N ALA A 167 15.79 11.06 2.72
CA ALA A 167 16.14 12.30 3.41
C ALA A 167 15.04 12.72 4.39
N LYS A 168 15.44 13.11 5.60
CA LYS A 168 14.56 13.72 6.61
C LYS A 168 14.97 15.16 6.77
N VAL A 169 14.18 16.07 6.22
CA VAL A 169 14.43 17.52 6.29
C VAL A 169 14.22 18.08 7.70
N GLY A 170 13.40 17.39 8.52
CA GLY A 170 13.13 17.78 9.90
C GLY A 170 12.23 19.01 10.04
N ILE A 171 11.86 19.34 11.28
CA ILE A 171 11.20 20.60 11.63
C ILE A 171 12.26 21.71 11.64
N THR A 172 11.99 22.82 10.95
CA THR A 172 12.82 24.02 11.01
C THR A 172 12.10 25.14 11.78
N LYS A 173 12.83 25.87 12.62
CA LYS A 173 12.36 27.11 13.27
C LYS A 173 12.62 28.33 12.39
N GLU A 174 13.64 28.26 11.55
CA GLU A 174 13.99 29.30 10.59
C GLU A 174 13.19 29.08 9.31
N VAL A 175 12.27 29.99 9.04
CA VAL A 175 11.53 30.02 7.77
C VAL A 175 12.48 30.56 6.71
N HIS A 176 13.11 29.68 5.96
CA HIS A 176 13.86 30.06 4.77
C HIS A 176 12.96 30.00 3.52
N LEU A 177 13.45 30.53 2.40
CA LEU A 177 12.77 30.43 1.10
C LEU A 177 12.52 28.97 0.67
N ILE A 178 13.26 28.03 1.26
CA ILE A 178 13.49 26.66 0.77
C ILE A 178 12.73 25.62 1.60
N THR A 179 12.64 25.85 2.92
CA THR A 179 11.89 25.01 3.86
C THR A 179 10.94 25.88 4.68
N LYS A 180 9.70 25.42 4.80
CA LYS A 180 8.64 26.07 5.56
C LYS A 180 8.37 25.29 6.87
N GLN A 181 7.39 25.75 7.64
CA GLN A 181 7.21 25.39 9.04
C GLN A 181 6.70 23.96 9.29
N PHE A 182 6.25 23.23 8.27
CA PHE A 182 5.51 21.97 8.45
C PHE A 182 6.33 20.70 8.23
N GLY A 183 7.66 20.77 8.39
CA GLY A 183 8.52 19.60 8.45
C GLY A 183 8.12 18.60 9.55
N TYR A 184 8.76 17.42 9.54
CA TYR A 184 8.49 16.34 10.49
C TYR A 184 9.79 15.69 10.99
N GLY A 185 9.87 15.45 12.31
CA GLY A 185 10.99 14.76 12.95
C GLY A 185 12.28 15.58 13.03
N LYS A 186 13.38 14.89 13.36
CA LYS A 186 14.74 15.44 13.38
C LYS A 186 15.38 15.31 12.00
N ARG A 187 16.12 16.34 11.58
CA ARG A 187 16.89 16.33 10.32
C ARG A 187 18.00 15.27 10.38
N ASN A 188 18.20 14.51 9.31
CA ASN A 188 19.37 13.62 9.13
C ASN A 188 20.35 14.23 8.11
N ASP A 189 21.55 13.65 7.98
CA ASP A 189 22.62 14.17 7.11
C ASP A 189 22.18 14.24 5.64
N ARG A 190 21.40 13.25 5.18
CA ARG A 190 20.78 13.24 3.85
C ARG A 190 19.80 14.41 3.67
N GLY A 191 19.02 14.71 4.71
CA GLY A 191 18.15 15.87 4.78
C GLY A 191 18.90 17.19 4.77
N GLN A 192 20.06 17.27 5.41
CA GLN A 192 20.92 18.45 5.36
C GLN A 192 21.45 18.67 3.93
N LYS A 193 22.00 17.62 3.30
CA LYS A 193 22.48 17.68 1.91
C LYS A 193 21.37 18.11 0.93
N LEU A 194 20.14 17.62 1.09
CA LEU A 194 19.01 18.04 0.26
C LEU A 194 18.61 19.51 0.48
N VAL A 195 18.68 19.99 1.73
CA VAL A 195 18.40 21.39 2.07
C VAL A 195 19.46 22.33 1.49
N ASP A 196 20.72 21.91 1.48
CA ASP A 196 21.84 22.68 0.94
C ASP A 196 21.85 22.64 -0.61
N TYR A 197 21.39 21.54 -1.20
CA TYR A 197 21.29 21.34 -2.64
C TYR A 197 20.19 22.17 -3.32
N ALA A 198 18.98 22.19 -2.73
CA ALA A 198 17.82 22.85 -3.31
C ALA A 198 18.03 24.34 -3.70
N PRO A 199 18.64 25.21 -2.89
CA PRO A 199 18.85 26.62 -3.25
C PRO A 199 19.74 26.81 -4.47
N GLY A 200 20.82 26.02 -4.59
CA GLY A 200 21.76 26.11 -5.71
C GLY A 200 21.07 25.90 -7.07
N ASN A 201 20.01 25.09 -7.06
CA ASN A 201 19.20 24.76 -8.24
C ASN A 201 17.85 25.49 -8.30
N LYS A 202 17.66 26.56 -7.49
CA LYS A 202 16.40 27.35 -7.42
C LYS A 202 15.16 26.49 -7.10
N LEU A 203 15.34 25.38 -6.40
CA LEU A 203 14.28 24.47 -5.98
C LEU A 203 13.75 24.85 -4.60
N THR A 204 12.47 24.54 -4.36
CA THR A 204 11.82 24.70 -3.04
C THR A 204 11.27 23.36 -2.57
N ILE A 205 11.47 23.01 -1.29
CA ILE A 205 11.02 21.73 -0.74
C ILE A 205 9.55 21.82 -0.34
N ILE A 206 8.68 21.46 -1.28
CA ILE A 206 7.22 21.62 -1.19
C ILE A 206 6.59 20.85 -0.01
N ASN A 207 7.16 19.70 0.39
CA ASN A 207 6.63 18.90 1.51
C ASN A 207 6.58 19.66 2.84
N THR A 208 7.39 20.70 3.01
CA THR A 208 7.42 21.52 4.21
C THR A 208 6.40 22.66 4.19
N CYS A 209 5.82 22.97 3.03
CA CYS A 209 4.93 24.13 2.81
C CYS A 209 3.49 23.92 3.30
N PHE A 210 3.02 22.68 3.43
CA PHE A 210 1.62 22.38 3.69
C PHE A 210 1.35 21.92 5.12
N LYS A 211 0.39 22.58 5.80
CA LYS A 211 -0.11 22.16 7.10
C LYS A 211 -0.93 20.88 6.96
N LYS A 212 -0.31 19.73 7.17
CA LYS A 212 -0.99 18.43 7.26
C LYS A 212 -1.17 18.00 8.72
N ASN A 213 -2.12 17.11 8.99
CA ASN A 213 -2.17 16.41 10.29
C ASN A 213 -0.82 15.71 10.53
N PRO A 214 -0.19 15.82 11.72
CA PRO A 214 1.10 15.16 12.00
C PRO A 214 1.17 13.69 11.60
N SER A 215 0.07 12.95 11.71
CA SER A 215 -0.01 11.53 11.31
C SER A 215 0.09 11.29 9.79
N ARG A 216 0.00 12.34 8.96
CA ARG A 216 0.07 12.29 7.49
C ARG A 216 1.31 12.99 6.92
N ARG A 217 2.29 13.34 7.76
CA ARG A 217 3.52 14.05 7.35
C ARG A 217 4.70 13.14 7.07
N TRP A 218 4.62 11.86 7.45
CA TRP A 218 5.63 10.86 7.14
C TRP A 218 5.24 10.10 5.87
N THR A 219 6.24 9.74 5.06
CA THR A 219 6.08 9.00 3.79
C THR A 219 6.58 7.56 3.88
N TRP A 220 7.20 7.19 5.01
CA TRP A 220 7.77 5.87 5.24
C TRP A 220 7.61 5.45 6.71
N ARG A 221 7.39 4.15 6.93
CA ARG A 221 7.30 3.51 8.25
C ARG A 221 8.31 2.38 8.34
N SER A 222 9.05 2.33 9.44
CA SER A 222 10.11 1.34 9.63
C SER A 222 9.59 -0.09 9.73
N PRO A 223 10.25 -1.05 9.07
CA PRO A 223 10.00 -2.46 9.31
C PRO A 223 10.50 -2.91 10.68
N ASP A 224 11.34 -2.16 11.41
CA ASP A 224 11.93 -2.58 12.69
C ASP A 224 10.90 -3.14 13.70
N ALA A 225 9.74 -2.50 13.77
CA ALA A 225 8.66 -2.98 14.63
C ALA A 225 8.11 -4.32 14.11
N THR A 226 7.90 -4.42 12.80
CA THR A 226 7.50 -5.67 12.13
C THR A 226 8.54 -6.76 12.32
N ASP A 227 9.83 -6.45 12.24
CA ASP A 227 10.92 -7.41 12.38
C ASP A 227 11.07 -7.88 13.83
N PHE A 228 10.95 -6.98 14.81
CA PHE A 228 10.87 -7.37 16.23
C PHE A 228 9.71 -8.34 16.49
N TYR A 229 8.50 -8.02 16.00
CA TYR A 229 7.34 -8.90 16.23
C TYR A 229 7.47 -10.21 15.46
N LYS A 230 8.06 -10.21 14.26
CA LYS A 230 8.43 -11.45 13.57
C LYS A 230 9.37 -12.30 14.41
N THR A 231 10.46 -11.73 14.92
CA THR A 231 11.39 -12.46 15.79
C THR A 231 10.68 -12.98 17.04
N LEU A 232 9.86 -12.16 17.70
CA LEU A 232 9.12 -12.55 18.91
C LEU A 232 8.18 -13.75 18.67
N TYR A 233 7.43 -13.75 17.57
CA TYR A 233 6.45 -14.79 17.27
C TYR A 233 7.01 -15.98 16.46
N SER A 234 8.25 -15.87 15.98
CA SER A 234 8.98 -16.95 15.31
C SER A 234 9.93 -17.72 16.22
N ASP A 235 10.14 -17.26 17.47
CA ASP A 235 11.04 -17.91 18.44
C ASP A 235 10.47 -19.28 18.89
N PRO A 236 11.14 -20.41 18.56
CA PRO A 236 10.70 -21.74 18.98
C PRO A 236 10.77 -21.95 20.49
N SER A 237 11.64 -21.23 21.20
CA SER A 237 11.83 -21.38 22.65
C SER A 237 10.61 -20.96 23.48
N GLN A 238 9.67 -20.20 22.89
CA GLN A 238 8.38 -19.87 23.50
C GLN A 238 7.28 -20.90 23.23
N ARG A 239 7.50 -21.88 22.33
CA ARG A 239 6.53 -22.96 22.04
C ARG A 239 6.67 -24.14 22.99
N ASP A 240 7.85 -24.31 23.59
CA ASP A 240 8.18 -25.49 24.41
C ASP A 240 7.57 -25.47 25.83
N THR A 241 6.85 -24.42 26.22
CA THR A 241 6.24 -24.35 27.57
C THR A 241 4.89 -25.07 27.68
N ILE A 242 4.32 -25.60 26.59
CA ILE A 242 2.99 -26.25 26.62
C ILE A 242 3.06 -27.78 26.45
N GLN A 243 4.21 -28.36 26.11
CA GLN A 243 4.30 -29.80 25.79
C GLN A 243 4.72 -30.75 26.93
N ASN A 244 4.67 -30.32 28.19
CA ASN A 244 4.91 -31.23 29.32
C ASN A 244 3.80 -31.14 30.36
N ASN A 245 2.62 -31.64 30.01
CA ASN A 245 1.68 -32.23 30.96
C ASN A 245 1.09 -33.49 30.29
N ASN A 246 1.89 -34.57 30.26
CA ASN A 246 1.34 -35.91 30.16
C ASN A 246 0.60 -36.20 31.47
N THR A 247 -0.62 -35.68 31.59
CA THR A 247 -1.57 -36.15 32.58
C THR A 247 -2.11 -37.49 32.11
N GLU A 248 -2.07 -38.46 33.01
CA GLU A 248 -2.59 -39.81 32.87
C GLU A 248 -3.97 -39.82 32.18
N HIS A 249 -4.19 -40.81 31.32
CA HIS A 249 -5.47 -41.07 30.68
C HIS A 249 -6.52 -41.43 31.74
N ASP A 250 -7.11 -40.43 32.38
CA ASP A 250 -8.44 -40.56 32.96
C ASP A 250 -9.42 -40.73 31.79
N THR A 251 -10.17 -41.83 31.83
CA THR A 251 -11.25 -42.12 30.89
C THR A 251 -12.28 -40.99 30.95
N LEU A 252 -12.17 -40.04 30.02
CA LEU A 252 -13.15 -38.98 29.80
C LEU A 252 -14.53 -39.64 29.62
N PRO A 253 -15.57 -39.16 30.33
CA PRO A 253 -16.91 -39.70 30.17
C PRO A 253 -17.33 -39.57 28.70
N HIS A 254 -17.91 -40.63 28.15
CA HIS A 254 -18.45 -40.66 26.80
C HIS A 254 -19.61 -39.65 26.74
N TYR A 255 -19.32 -38.44 26.27
CA TYR A 255 -20.33 -37.42 26.10
C TYR A 255 -21.31 -37.86 25.01
N ASP A 256 -22.59 -37.84 25.35
CA ASP A 256 -23.70 -38.01 24.42
C ASP A 256 -23.51 -37.12 23.18
N HIS A 257 -23.89 -37.64 22.02
CA HIS A 257 -23.73 -37.03 20.69
C HIS A 257 -23.82 -35.50 20.71
N ILE A 258 -22.69 -34.82 20.44
CA ILE A 258 -22.66 -33.37 20.25
C ILE A 258 -23.69 -32.99 19.20
N LYS A 259 -24.67 -32.17 19.59
CA LYS A 259 -25.72 -31.71 18.67
C LYS A 259 -25.09 -31.04 17.46
N SER A 260 -25.52 -31.41 16.26
CA SER A 260 -25.03 -30.77 15.02
C SER A 260 -25.36 -29.27 15.01
N ILE A 261 -24.48 -28.48 14.41
CA ILE A 261 -24.70 -27.07 14.08
C ILE A 261 -25.66 -27.02 12.90
N ASP A 262 -26.78 -26.31 13.09
CA ASP A 262 -27.79 -26.10 12.07
C ASP A 262 -27.52 -24.83 11.24
N GLU A 263 -28.07 -24.79 10.03
CA GLU A 263 -27.99 -23.65 9.12
C GLU A 263 -28.50 -22.35 9.78
N SER A 264 -29.56 -22.46 10.58
CA SER A 264 -30.14 -21.33 11.31
C SER A 264 -29.15 -20.69 12.29
N GLU A 265 -28.29 -21.48 12.94
CA GLU A 265 -27.25 -20.99 13.86
C GLU A 265 -26.15 -20.23 13.09
N ILE A 266 -25.75 -20.75 11.93
CA ILE A 266 -24.79 -20.10 11.03
C ILE A 266 -25.32 -18.74 10.60
N ILE A 267 -26.57 -18.69 10.11
CA ILE A 267 -27.21 -17.44 9.65
C ILE A 267 -27.31 -16.43 10.79
N GLN A 268 -27.72 -16.85 11.99
CA GLN A 268 -27.80 -15.98 13.15
C GLN A 268 -26.42 -15.41 13.53
N ALA A 269 -25.38 -16.23 13.52
CA ALA A 269 -24.02 -15.81 13.82
C ALA A 269 -23.49 -14.83 12.76
N ILE A 270 -23.72 -15.10 11.46
CA ILE A 270 -23.32 -14.21 10.37
C ILE A 270 -24.05 -12.85 10.45
N LYS A 271 -25.35 -12.84 10.78
CA LYS A 271 -26.12 -11.59 10.92
C LYS A 271 -25.53 -10.67 11.99
N ARG A 272 -24.94 -11.23 13.05
CA ARG A 272 -24.27 -10.48 14.13
C ARG A 272 -22.89 -9.93 13.74
N LEU A 273 -22.29 -10.38 12.64
CA LEU A 273 -21.02 -9.84 12.17
C LEU A 273 -21.14 -8.34 11.87
N LYS A 274 -20.08 -7.59 12.17
CA LYS A 274 -19.99 -6.16 11.83
C LYS A 274 -19.29 -6.03 10.47
N LEU A 275 -19.87 -5.22 9.59
CA LEU A 275 -19.25 -4.84 8.31
C LEU A 275 -18.07 -3.88 8.54
N GLU A 276 -17.24 -3.70 7.52
CA GLU A 276 -16.08 -2.79 7.52
C GLU A 276 -15.04 -3.15 8.60
N LYS A 277 -14.91 -4.44 8.90
CA LYS A 277 -13.88 -4.96 9.78
C LYS A 277 -12.78 -5.60 8.94
N SER A 278 -11.53 -5.32 9.29
CA SER A 278 -10.39 -5.94 8.62
C SER A 278 -10.46 -7.48 8.74
N PRO A 279 -10.46 -8.22 7.63
CA PRO A 279 -10.55 -9.66 7.66
C PRO A 279 -9.23 -10.30 8.09
N GLY A 280 -9.30 -11.58 8.50
CA GLY A 280 -8.10 -12.40 8.74
C GLY A 280 -7.47 -12.91 7.45
N SER A 281 -6.59 -13.91 7.55
CA SER A 281 -5.92 -14.53 6.38
C SER A 281 -6.89 -15.13 5.35
N ASP A 282 -8.14 -15.39 5.73
CA ASP A 282 -9.17 -15.95 4.86
C ASP A 282 -9.91 -14.91 4.00
N ASN A 283 -9.78 -13.61 4.29
CA ASN A 283 -10.42 -12.52 3.51
C ASN A 283 -11.95 -12.65 3.33
N THR A 284 -12.66 -13.36 4.20
CA THR A 284 -14.06 -13.76 3.95
C THR A 284 -15.13 -12.91 4.66
N ASN A 285 -14.78 -11.95 5.53
CA ASN A 285 -15.75 -11.27 6.40
C ASN A 285 -16.95 -10.63 5.63
N GLU A 286 -16.69 -9.89 4.56
CA GLU A 286 -17.71 -9.26 3.72
C GLU A 286 -18.45 -10.28 2.85
N ALA A 287 -17.75 -11.31 2.37
CA ALA A 287 -18.33 -12.38 1.56
C ALA A 287 -19.36 -13.18 2.37
N LEU A 288 -19.06 -13.51 3.63
CA LEU A 288 -19.97 -14.17 4.56
C LEU A 288 -21.27 -13.37 4.72
N LYS A 289 -21.16 -12.06 4.94
CA LYS A 289 -22.33 -11.16 5.08
C LYS A 289 -23.19 -11.04 3.83
N THR A 290 -22.58 -11.15 2.65
CA THR A 290 -23.27 -10.92 1.36
C THR A 290 -23.89 -12.21 0.82
N ALA A 291 -23.24 -13.35 1.03
CA ALA A 291 -23.62 -14.63 0.43
C ALA A 291 -24.08 -15.69 1.45
N TYR A 292 -24.49 -15.28 2.66
CA TYR A 292 -24.87 -16.25 3.71
C TYR A 292 -25.99 -17.20 3.31
N GLU A 293 -26.92 -16.77 2.44
CA GLU A 293 -28.03 -17.62 1.97
C GLU A 293 -27.54 -18.82 1.16
N ILE A 294 -26.37 -18.71 0.54
CA ILE A 294 -25.76 -19.79 -0.24
C ILE A 294 -24.70 -20.52 0.59
N LEU A 295 -24.01 -19.79 1.47
CA LEU A 295 -22.87 -20.32 2.25
C LEU A 295 -23.30 -21.03 3.54
N ALA A 296 -24.51 -20.81 4.05
CA ALA A 296 -24.88 -21.33 5.37
C ALA A 296 -24.89 -22.85 5.45
N THR A 297 -25.44 -23.55 4.44
CA THR A 297 -25.46 -25.03 4.41
C THR A 297 -24.05 -25.61 4.29
N PRO A 298 -23.19 -25.21 3.32
CA PRO A 298 -21.81 -25.71 3.25
C PRO A 298 -20.97 -25.40 4.49
N LEU A 299 -21.20 -24.25 5.15
CA LEU A 299 -20.49 -23.90 6.39
C LEU A 299 -20.94 -24.77 7.56
N ALA A 300 -22.23 -25.12 7.66
CA ALA A 300 -22.72 -26.06 8.65
C ALA A 300 -22.06 -27.44 8.49
N ASP A 301 -21.94 -27.94 7.25
CA ASP A 301 -21.27 -29.21 6.96
C ASP A 301 -19.81 -29.20 7.41
N VAL A 302 -19.06 -28.15 7.06
CA VAL A 302 -17.65 -28.01 7.47
C VAL A 302 -17.53 -27.91 8.99
N PHE A 303 -18.37 -27.13 9.66
CA PHE A 303 -18.30 -26.96 11.12
C PHE A 303 -18.69 -28.24 11.86
N ASN A 304 -19.64 -29.02 11.33
CA ASN A 304 -19.99 -30.33 11.88
C ASN A 304 -18.87 -31.35 11.68
N LEU A 305 -18.18 -31.32 10.54
CA LEU A 305 -16.99 -32.15 10.32
C LEU A 305 -15.88 -31.84 11.34
N ILE A 306 -15.66 -30.55 11.65
CA ILE A 306 -14.72 -30.10 12.68
C ILE A 306 -15.15 -30.62 14.07
N LEU A 307 -16.44 -30.55 14.41
CA LEU A 307 -16.95 -31.07 15.69
C LEU A 307 -16.79 -32.59 15.82
N GLN A 308 -16.99 -33.33 14.73
CA GLN A 308 -16.88 -34.80 14.72
C GLN A 308 -15.42 -35.25 14.82
N ASN A 309 -14.53 -34.62 14.06
CA ASN A 309 -13.14 -35.04 13.95
C ASN A 309 -12.24 -34.39 15.00
N SER A 310 -12.73 -33.33 15.69
CA SER A 310 -11.93 -32.51 16.60
C SER A 310 -10.69 -31.89 15.95
N GLU A 311 -10.74 -31.70 14.63
CA GLU A 311 -9.64 -31.15 13.83
C GLU A 311 -10.09 -29.87 13.13
N THR A 312 -9.38 -28.77 13.37
CA THR A 312 -9.58 -27.50 12.66
C THR A 312 -8.59 -27.36 11.50
N PRO A 313 -8.95 -26.63 10.42
CA PRO A 313 -8.00 -26.29 9.37
C PRO A 313 -6.72 -25.66 9.93
N THR A 314 -5.55 -26.06 9.42
CA THR A 314 -4.26 -25.53 9.89
C THR A 314 -4.17 -24.01 9.74
N GLN A 315 -4.81 -23.44 8.72
CA GLN A 315 -4.89 -21.99 8.50
C GLN A 315 -5.61 -21.25 9.64
N TRP A 316 -6.42 -21.91 10.46
CA TRP A 316 -7.06 -21.30 11.64
C TRP A 316 -6.10 -21.08 12.80
N SER A 317 -4.96 -21.77 12.79
CA SER A 317 -3.87 -21.55 13.76
C SER A 317 -2.95 -20.38 13.37
N GLU A 318 -3.15 -19.80 12.18
CA GLU A 318 -2.38 -18.67 11.67
C GLU A 318 -3.13 -17.35 11.88
N SER A 319 -2.40 -16.30 12.23
CA SER A 319 -2.99 -14.95 12.33
C SER A 319 -2.07 -13.88 11.75
N ASN A 320 -2.68 -12.90 11.09
CA ASN A 320 -1.95 -11.77 10.52
C ASN A 320 -1.80 -10.68 11.57
N ILE A 321 -0.57 -10.37 11.97
CA ILE A 321 -0.30 -9.29 12.93
C ILE A 321 -0.08 -7.98 12.18
N ILE A 322 -0.98 -7.02 12.42
CA ILE A 322 -0.84 -5.65 11.93
C ILE A 322 -0.44 -4.73 13.09
N LEU A 323 0.59 -3.93 12.87
CA LEU A 323 1.02 -2.94 13.85
C LEU A 323 0.27 -1.63 13.63
N ILE A 324 -0.46 -1.15 14.64
CA ILE A 324 -1.09 0.16 14.62
C ILE A 324 -0.27 1.13 15.47
N TYR A 325 0.11 2.27 14.90
CA TYR A 325 0.82 3.31 15.62
C TYR A 325 -0.14 4.10 16.53
N LYS A 326 0.26 4.30 17.79
CA LYS A 326 -0.54 5.01 18.81
C LYS A 326 -0.15 6.49 18.93
N LYS A 327 1.08 6.80 19.36
CA LYS A 327 1.63 8.17 19.56
C LYS A 327 3.14 8.11 19.85
N GLY A 328 3.90 9.20 19.63
CA GLY A 328 5.34 9.28 19.93
C GLY A 328 6.28 9.12 18.73
N TYR A 329 7.54 8.71 18.96
CA TYR A 329 8.49 8.46 17.88
C TYR A 329 8.19 7.09 17.22
N PRO A 330 7.91 7.02 15.89
CA PRO A 330 7.46 5.78 15.25
C PRO A 330 8.48 4.63 15.21
N LYS A 331 9.77 4.89 15.45
CA LYS A 331 10.78 3.82 15.57
C LYS A 331 10.85 3.21 16.97
N ASN A 332 10.26 3.84 17.98
CA ASN A 332 10.17 3.22 19.29
C ASN A 332 8.99 2.25 19.28
N ILE A 333 9.28 0.96 19.46
CA ILE A 333 8.29 -0.09 19.34
C ILE A 333 7.17 0.00 20.38
N SER A 334 7.44 0.59 21.55
CA SER A 334 6.43 0.82 22.60
C SER A 334 5.32 1.77 22.15
N ASN A 335 5.51 2.49 21.04
CA ASN A 335 4.51 3.36 20.44
C ASN A 335 3.63 2.66 19.39
N CYS A 336 3.87 1.37 19.12
CA CYS A 336 3.04 0.53 18.26
C CYS A 336 2.24 -0.48 19.09
N ILE A 337 1.01 -0.75 18.68
CA ILE A 337 0.16 -1.80 19.24
C ILE A 337 0.00 -2.90 18.18
N PRO A 338 0.35 -4.15 18.47
CA PRO A 338 0.06 -5.27 17.58
C PRO A 338 -1.42 -5.64 17.67
N ILE A 339 -2.06 -5.82 16.52
CA ILE A 339 -3.41 -6.37 16.40
C ILE A 339 -3.34 -7.64 15.58
N SER A 340 -3.77 -8.75 16.17
CA SER A 340 -3.91 -10.03 15.49
C SER A 340 -5.24 -10.07 14.72
N LEU A 341 -5.16 -10.22 13.40
CA LEU A 341 -6.29 -10.47 12.54
C LEU A 341 -6.45 -11.98 12.35
N GLN A 342 -7.39 -12.53 13.11
CA GLN A 342 -7.79 -13.93 13.09
C GLN A 342 -8.70 -14.23 11.88
N PRO A 343 -8.65 -15.45 11.31
CA PRO A 343 -9.57 -15.88 10.25
C PRO A 343 -11.04 -15.67 10.64
N SER A 344 -11.83 -15.20 9.69
CA SER A 344 -13.24 -14.86 9.89
C SER A 344 -14.09 -16.11 10.11
N LEU A 345 -13.78 -17.21 9.42
CA LEU A 345 -14.43 -18.51 9.64
C LEU A 345 -14.15 -19.10 11.03
N TYR A 346 -12.90 -18.99 11.52
CA TYR A 346 -12.54 -19.37 12.88
C TYR A 346 -13.36 -18.59 13.92
N LYS A 347 -13.42 -17.26 13.78
CA LYS A 347 -14.22 -16.40 14.66
C LYS A 347 -15.71 -16.74 14.60
N LEU A 348 -16.23 -17.09 13.43
CA LEU A 348 -17.63 -17.47 13.24
C LEU A 348 -17.94 -18.78 13.95
N PHE A 349 -17.10 -19.81 13.77
CA PHE A 349 -17.23 -21.09 14.46
C PHE A 349 -17.20 -20.90 15.97
N LEU A 350 -16.19 -20.19 16.49
CA LEU A 350 -16.09 -19.92 17.92
C LEU A 350 -17.28 -19.13 18.48
N ALA A 351 -17.84 -18.19 17.72
CA ALA A 351 -19.02 -17.45 18.17
C ALA A 351 -20.24 -18.37 18.38
N ILE A 352 -20.40 -19.38 17.52
CA ILE A 352 -21.47 -20.39 17.64
C ILE A 352 -21.21 -21.28 18.86
N ILE A 353 -19.99 -21.81 19.00
CA ILE A 353 -19.60 -22.61 20.16
C ILE A 353 -19.77 -21.82 21.46
N ASN A 354 -19.32 -20.58 21.50
CA ASN A 354 -19.49 -19.71 22.65
C ASN A 354 -20.97 -19.47 22.97
N THR A 355 -21.83 -19.31 21.96
CA THR A 355 -23.29 -19.17 22.16
C THR A 355 -23.91 -20.42 22.79
N ARG A 356 -23.41 -21.61 22.44
CA ARG A 356 -23.87 -22.89 23.00
C ARG A 356 -23.39 -23.11 24.43
N ILE A 357 -22.17 -22.67 24.74
CA ILE A 357 -21.53 -22.90 26.04
C ILE A 357 -21.91 -21.81 27.05
N SER A 358 -22.10 -20.56 26.63
CA SER A 358 -22.41 -19.41 27.51
C SER A 358 -23.60 -19.61 28.47
N PRO A 359 -24.65 -20.39 28.16
CA PRO A 359 -25.72 -20.67 29.12
C PRO A 359 -25.36 -21.71 30.19
N VAL A 360 -24.26 -22.44 30.01
CA VAL A 360 -23.82 -23.56 30.87
C VAL A 360 -22.65 -23.16 31.79
N ILE A 361 -21.97 -22.06 31.47
CA ILE A 361 -20.96 -21.39 32.30
C ILE A 361 -21.63 -20.21 33.00
#